data_AF-A0A955GZL3-F1
#
_entry.id   AF-A0A955GZL3-F1
#
_cell.length_a   1.000
_cell.length_b   1.000
_cell.length_c   1.000
_cell.angle_alpha   90.00
_cell.angle_beta   90.00
_cell.angle_gamma   90.00
#
_symmetry.space_group_name_H-M   'P 1'
#
loop_
_entity.id
_entity.type
_entity.pdbx_description
1 polymer ?
#
loop_
_entity_poly.entity_id
_entity_poly.type
_entity_poly.pdbx_seq_one_letter_code
_entity_poly.pdbx_strand_id
1 'polypeptide(L)'
;MQDDSGQSVRLLSYDDDKPRDGRGMFIPRGVDVKRRRVSTRDYSSIVRSVGRVSISVIGVFALVILGTAGFGLASKSNLALAPTVMIVDPYTQTSTALEYGPQISLSKNNLFIETRDAFVDEAMTFVEADMTRKQLRFFKDGILVQSAEILGIGEDGSWWETPSGLYKIEQKDEKVFTNLGQVYLPWRLTFQGNFIIHGWPTYPDKSPVKADFNGGGIRLSDESAQALFENVQVGTPVLVHASEAPRDTFVYEPLVPDLDTPNYFIADIENGTILAATDLQKPAPIASLTKLMTAVVASEKIDLDGRVQVTSPHFVTSLIPRLSERSSVSMYSLLQLLLVESSNEAAETIAGEIGRDDFIASMNEKAIQLGMMNTHFADPSGLSSENVSTLGDLYRLTKYIYDNRGFIFEITANKTLSGAHVGGEFDGLINFNEVKDLDNFVGGKVGETLAAGQTSISLHSITFQGNERVVAVILLGSDSRTADVQALVNYVENRFGR
;
A
#
# COMPACT_ATOMS: atom_id res chain seq x y z
N MET A 1 -34.31 35.51 -12.74
CA MET A 1 -34.78 35.64 -14.14
C MET A 1 -34.77 34.24 -14.73
N GLN A 2 -35.78 33.85 -15.49
CA GLN A 2 -35.82 32.55 -16.16
C GLN A 2 -35.07 32.61 -17.49
N ASP A 3 -34.48 31.47 -17.85
CA ASP A 3 -33.86 31.16 -19.13
C ASP A 3 -34.72 30.07 -19.80
N ASP A 4 -35.13 30.29 -21.05
CA ASP A 4 -36.07 29.44 -21.81
C ASP A 4 -35.37 28.28 -22.54
N SER A 5 -34.55 27.50 -21.84
CA SER A 5 -33.85 26.32 -22.41
C SER A 5 -34.41 24.96 -21.98
N GLY A 6 -35.39 24.91 -21.08
CA GLY A 6 -36.17 23.70 -20.77
C GLY A 6 -35.41 22.53 -20.12
N GLN A 7 -34.10 22.68 -19.88
CA GLN A 7 -33.31 21.72 -19.11
C GLN A 7 -33.41 22.04 -17.62
N SER A 8 -34.15 21.23 -16.88
CA SER A 8 -34.03 21.20 -15.43
C SER A 8 -32.64 20.68 -15.06
N VAL A 9 -31.77 21.58 -14.59
CA VAL A 9 -30.49 21.21 -13.97
C VAL A 9 -30.79 20.39 -12.72
N ARG A 10 -30.81 19.07 -12.90
CA ARG A 10 -31.01 18.12 -11.81
C ARG A 10 -29.64 17.93 -11.15
N LEU A 11 -29.35 18.76 -10.14
CA LEU A 11 -28.30 18.46 -9.18
C LEU A 11 -28.54 17.03 -8.66
N LEU A 12 -27.64 16.12 -8.98
CA LEU A 12 -27.68 14.74 -8.51
C LEU A 12 -27.25 14.74 -7.04
N SER A 13 -28.20 15.02 -6.16
CA SER A 13 -28.01 15.00 -4.71
C SER A 13 -28.06 13.56 -4.18
N TYR A 14 -26.94 13.08 -3.63
CA TYR A 14 -26.90 12.52 -2.28
C TYR A 14 -27.99 11.47 -1.90
N ASP A 15 -28.28 10.49 -2.76
CA ASP A 15 -29.32 9.48 -2.50
C ASP A 15 -28.88 8.01 -2.77
N ASP A 16 -27.62 7.78 -3.15
CA ASP A 16 -27.01 6.43 -3.25
C ASP A 16 -26.53 5.88 -1.88
N ASP A 17 -26.60 6.70 -0.82
CA ASP A 17 -26.14 6.43 0.56
C ASP A 17 -27.06 5.47 1.36
N LYS A 18 -27.84 4.61 0.69
CA LYS A 18 -28.66 3.60 1.36
C LYS A 18 -27.97 2.24 1.27
N PRO A 19 -27.90 1.48 2.39
CA PRO A 19 -27.65 0.05 2.33
C PRO A 19 -28.48 -0.58 1.21
N ARG A 20 -27.83 -1.31 0.30
CA ARG A 20 -28.55 -1.97 -0.79
C ARG A 20 -29.45 -3.05 -0.18
N ASP A 21 -30.75 -2.76 -0.08
CA ASP A 21 -31.77 -3.59 0.57
C ASP A 21 -31.99 -4.90 -0.20
N GLY A 22 -31.09 -5.84 0.05
CA GLY A 22 -31.08 -7.17 -0.54
C GLY A 22 -29.73 -7.84 -0.28
N ARG A 23 -29.74 -9.14 0.04
CA ARG A 23 -28.49 -9.93 0.03
C ARG A 23 -27.95 -9.88 -1.40
N GLY A 24 -26.90 -9.10 -1.61
CA GLY A 24 -26.49 -8.68 -2.95
C GLY A 24 -26.26 -9.86 -3.88
N MET A 25 -26.58 -9.69 -5.17
CA MET A 25 -26.26 -10.66 -6.23
C MET A 25 -24.74 -10.87 -6.44
N PHE A 26 -23.90 -10.23 -5.62
CA PHE A 26 -22.44 -10.27 -5.62
C PHE A 26 -21.86 -10.86 -4.33
N ILE A 27 -22.57 -11.79 -3.68
CA ILE A 27 -21.94 -12.73 -2.72
C ILE A 27 -21.43 -13.93 -3.52
N PRO A 28 -20.11 -14.13 -3.68
CA PRO A 28 -19.59 -15.33 -4.34
C PRO A 28 -20.02 -16.57 -3.55
N ARG A 29 -20.55 -17.58 -4.23
CA ARG A 29 -20.70 -18.91 -3.63
C ARG A 29 -19.30 -19.49 -3.48
N GLY A 30 -18.86 -19.69 -2.24
CA GLY A 30 -17.51 -20.17 -1.93
C GLY A 30 -17.16 -21.45 -2.69
N VAL A 31 -15.97 -21.48 -3.27
CA VAL A 31 -15.41 -22.63 -3.98
C VAL A 31 -14.56 -23.44 -3.00
N ASP A 32 -14.85 -24.73 -2.89
CA ASP A 32 -14.29 -25.62 -1.86
C ASP A 32 -12.89 -26.16 -2.27
N VAL A 33 -11.83 -25.49 -1.80
CA VAL A 33 -10.43 -25.84 -2.13
C VAL A 33 -9.83 -26.80 -1.09
N LYS A 34 -9.80 -28.09 -1.42
CA LYS A 34 -9.19 -29.14 -0.59
C LYS A 34 -7.66 -29.01 -0.50
N ARG A 35 -7.15 -28.37 0.56
CA ARG A 35 -5.71 -28.42 0.90
C ARG A 35 -5.34 -29.77 1.54
N ARG A 36 -4.35 -30.47 0.96
CA ARG A 36 -3.73 -31.67 1.55
C ARG A 36 -2.74 -31.27 2.65
N ARG A 37 -2.82 -31.89 3.83
CA ARG A 37 -1.78 -31.76 4.86
C ARG A 37 -0.51 -32.50 4.44
N VAL A 38 0.64 -31.83 4.56
CA VAL A 38 1.96 -32.48 4.59
C VAL A 38 2.44 -32.51 6.05
N SER A 39 3.08 -33.61 6.44
CA SER A 39 3.56 -33.85 7.79
C SER A 39 4.94 -33.21 8.01
N THR A 40 5.11 -32.44 9.07
CA THR A 40 6.42 -31.97 9.55
C THR A 40 7.01 -32.98 10.55
N ARG A 41 8.32 -33.20 10.47
CA ARG A 41 9.08 -33.98 11.46
C ARG A 41 9.80 -33.04 12.42
N ASP A 42 9.75 -33.37 13.71
CA ASP A 42 10.54 -32.72 14.75
C ASP A 42 12.05 -32.77 14.45
N TYR A 43 12.73 -31.67 14.78
CA TYR A 43 14.16 -31.68 15.09
C TYR A 43 14.38 -31.01 16.45
N SER A 44 15.07 -31.72 17.33
CA SER A 44 15.27 -31.35 18.73
C SER A 44 16.49 -30.47 18.96
N SER A 45 16.52 -29.83 20.12
CA SER A 45 17.44 -28.77 20.51
C SER A 45 18.90 -29.20 20.68
N ILE A 46 19.81 -28.25 20.45
CA ILE A 46 21.09 -28.17 21.16
C ILE A 46 21.24 -26.77 21.73
N VAL A 47 20.98 -26.63 23.04
CA VAL A 47 21.32 -25.42 23.80
C VAL A 47 22.71 -25.60 24.41
N ARG A 48 23.58 -24.60 24.27
CA ARG A 48 24.75 -24.43 25.15
C ARG A 48 24.68 -23.05 25.79
N SER A 49 24.69 -23.03 27.12
CA SER A 49 24.86 -21.81 27.90
C SER A 49 26.33 -21.40 27.92
N VAL A 50 26.59 -20.11 27.72
CA VAL A 50 27.80 -19.43 28.20
C VAL A 50 27.32 -18.19 28.93
N GLY A 51 27.66 -18.11 30.22
CA GLY A 51 27.15 -17.05 31.08
C GLY A 51 27.95 -15.75 30.98
N ARG A 52 27.25 -14.63 31.20
CA ARG A 52 27.75 -13.35 31.72
C ARG A 52 29.07 -12.82 31.12
N VAL A 53 28.94 -11.92 30.16
CA VAL A 53 29.88 -10.79 30.00
C VAL A 53 29.07 -9.50 30.17
N SER A 54 29.65 -8.53 30.89
CA SER A 54 28.94 -7.38 31.44
C SER A 54 28.59 -6.32 30.40
N ILE A 55 27.45 -5.68 30.62
CA ILE A 55 27.01 -4.44 29.96
C ILE A 55 28.14 -3.40 29.97
N SER A 56 28.40 -2.79 28.82
CA SER A 56 29.19 -1.56 28.69
C SER A 56 28.39 -0.55 27.88
N VAL A 57 27.61 0.28 28.57
CA VAL A 57 26.94 1.43 27.96
C VAL A 57 28.00 2.48 27.62
N ILE A 58 28.27 2.69 26.33
CA ILE A 58 29.00 3.86 25.86
C ILE A 58 27.98 4.97 25.61
N GLY A 59 27.77 5.81 26.62
CA GLY A 59 26.97 7.03 26.47
C GLY A 59 27.75 8.10 25.72
N VAL A 60 27.29 8.51 24.55
CA VAL A 60 27.79 9.68 23.83
C VAL A 60 26.79 10.82 23.98
N PHE A 61 27.09 11.76 24.87
CA PHE A 61 26.41 13.06 24.92
C PHE A 61 26.91 13.94 23.77
N ALA A 62 26.05 14.23 22.79
CA ALA A 62 26.31 15.23 21.75
C ALA A 62 25.52 16.52 22.06
N LEU A 63 26.20 17.49 22.65
CA LEU A 63 25.63 18.79 23.02
C LEU A 63 26.03 19.83 21.96
N VAL A 64 25.09 20.23 21.09
CA VAL A 64 25.31 21.31 20.11
C VAL A 64 24.55 22.56 20.56
N ILE A 65 25.29 23.58 20.96
CA ILE A 65 24.76 24.91 21.29
C ILE A 65 25.12 25.88 20.17
N LEU A 66 24.10 26.49 19.56
CA LEU A 66 24.18 27.76 18.84
C LEU A 66 22.85 28.53 19.06
N GLY A 67 22.90 29.60 19.85
CA GLY A 67 21.83 30.62 19.93
C GLY A 67 21.93 31.64 18.78
N THR A 68 21.16 32.73 18.65
CA THR A 68 20.06 33.37 19.42
C THR A 68 19.57 34.57 18.56
N ALA A 69 18.36 35.14 18.62
CA ALA A 69 17.10 34.84 19.33
C ALA A 69 15.94 35.65 18.66
N GLY A 70 14.67 35.30 18.94
CA GLY A 70 13.48 36.08 18.54
C GLY A 70 12.30 35.77 19.45
N PHE A 71 11.85 36.76 20.25
CA PHE A 71 10.90 36.56 21.34
C PHE A 71 9.44 36.35 20.88
N GLY A 72 8.78 35.32 21.41
CA GLY A 72 7.32 35.11 21.39
C GLY A 72 6.92 34.27 22.61
N LEU A 73 5.84 34.63 23.32
CA LEU A 73 5.58 34.11 24.67
C LEU A 73 5.23 32.61 24.70
N ALA A 74 5.67 31.95 25.78
CA ALA A 74 5.46 30.54 26.03
C ALA A 74 3.98 30.18 26.29
N SER A 75 3.49 29.17 25.57
CA SER A 75 2.63 28.15 26.17
C SER A 75 3.50 26.95 26.55
N LYS A 76 3.48 26.55 27.83
CA LYS A 76 4.10 25.29 28.26
C LYS A 76 3.16 24.13 27.94
N SER A 77 3.22 23.59 26.73
CA SER A 77 2.82 22.21 26.51
C SER A 77 3.96 21.31 27.01
N ASN A 78 3.68 20.50 28.04
CA ASN A 78 4.52 19.34 28.33
C ASN A 78 4.25 18.27 27.26
N LEU A 79 4.76 18.51 26.05
CA LEU A 79 4.95 17.42 25.08
C LEU A 79 6.11 16.59 25.61
N ALA A 80 5.79 15.50 26.29
CA ALA A 80 6.74 14.42 26.47
C ALA A 80 7.11 13.94 25.06
N LEU A 81 8.37 14.16 24.67
CA LEU A 81 8.90 13.57 23.44
C LEU A 81 8.78 12.06 23.61
N ALA A 82 8.05 11.40 22.70
CA ALA A 82 8.03 9.94 22.66
C ALA A 82 9.47 9.45 22.46
N PRO A 83 9.90 8.37 23.15
CA PRO A 83 11.25 7.88 23.00
C PRO A 83 11.52 7.51 21.54
N THR A 84 12.64 7.99 21.01
CA THR A 84 13.09 7.66 19.67
C THR A 84 13.88 6.37 19.73
N VAL A 85 13.19 5.24 19.52
CA VAL A 85 13.85 3.92 19.52
C VAL A 85 14.76 3.83 18.30
N MET A 86 16.04 3.57 18.53
CA MET A 86 17.06 3.53 17.49
C MET A 86 17.29 2.08 17.05
N ILE A 87 16.95 1.75 15.80
CA ILE A 87 17.31 0.46 15.20
C ILE A 87 18.76 0.54 14.73
N VAL A 88 19.55 -0.51 14.99
CA VAL A 88 20.82 -0.75 14.29
C VAL A 88 20.55 -1.77 13.19
N ASP A 89 20.77 -1.39 11.94
CA ASP A 89 20.70 -2.34 10.82
C ASP A 89 21.81 -3.41 11.00
N PRO A 90 21.47 -4.71 11.06
CA PRO A 90 22.45 -5.76 11.34
C PRO A 90 23.44 -6.02 10.19
N TYR A 91 23.20 -5.50 8.99
CA TYR A 91 24.07 -5.64 7.81
C TYR A 91 24.92 -4.39 7.57
N THR A 92 24.35 -3.19 7.76
CA THR A 92 25.04 -1.92 7.49
C THR A 92 25.60 -1.23 8.74
N GLN A 93 25.17 -1.66 9.94
CA GLN A 93 25.48 -1.08 11.26
C GLN A 93 25.11 0.41 11.42
N THR A 94 24.36 1.00 10.48
CA THR A 94 23.82 2.35 10.67
C THR A 94 22.70 2.33 11.69
N SER A 95 22.70 3.33 12.58
CA SER A 95 21.64 3.52 13.57
C SER A 95 20.64 4.55 13.05
N THR A 96 19.39 4.12 12.88
CA THR A 96 18.29 4.91 12.33
C THR A 96 17.14 4.96 13.34
N ALA A 97 16.50 6.11 13.48
CA ALA A 97 15.30 6.25 14.29
C ALA A 97 14.14 5.41 13.71
N LEU A 98 13.36 4.78 14.57
CA LEU A 98 12.06 4.20 14.19
C LEU A 98 11.09 5.32 13.82
N GLU A 99 10.85 5.48 12.52
CA GLU A 99 9.81 6.36 11.99
C GLU A 99 8.47 5.64 11.87
N TYR A 100 7.37 6.39 11.97
CA TYR A 100 6.03 5.84 11.79
C TYR A 100 5.74 5.54 10.31
N GLY A 101 5.41 4.29 10.02
CA GLY A 101 5.01 3.79 8.70
C GLY A 101 5.35 2.31 8.49
N PRO A 102 5.13 1.79 7.27
CA PRO A 102 5.54 0.45 6.88
C PRO A 102 7.06 0.29 6.96
N GLN A 103 7.54 -0.79 7.55
CA GLN A 103 8.96 -1.14 7.64
C GLN A 103 9.16 -2.63 7.34
N ILE A 104 9.66 -2.94 6.14
CA ILE A 104 9.90 -4.33 5.69
C ILE A 104 10.87 -5.05 6.64
N SER A 105 11.80 -4.34 7.26
CA SER A 105 12.73 -4.89 8.27
C SER A 105 11.99 -5.53 9.46
N LEU A 106 10.83 -5.01 9.87
CA LEU A 106 10.02 -5.57 10.96
C LEU A 106 9.31 -6.87 10.59
N SER A 107 9.31 -7.31 9.31
CA SER A 107 8.91 -8.70 8.95
C SER A 107 9.91 -9.74 9.46
N LYS A 108 11.13 -9.32 9.84
CA LYS A 108 12.12 -10.20 10.47
C LYS A 108 11.73 -10.40 11.93
N ASN A 109 11.19 -11.57 12.26
CA ASN A 109 10.79 -11.97 13.62
C ASN A 109 11.83 -11.60 14.71
N ASN A 110 13.13 -11.67 14.45
CA ASN A 110 14.15 -11.26 15.42
C ASN A 110 14.12 -9.75 15.70
N LEU A 111 14.13 -8.91 14.65
CA LEU A 111 14.10 -7.45 14.82
C LEU A 111 12.78 -6.97 15.42
N PHE A 112 11.66 -7.59 15.05
CA PHE A 112 10.36 -7.33 15.69
C PHE A 112 10.39 -7.65 17.19
N ILE A 113 10.93 -8.81 17.59
CA ILE A 113 11.11 -9.19 19.00
C ILE A 113 12.02 -8.20 19.74
N GLU A 114 13.17 -7.85 19.16
CA GLU A 114 14.12 -6.90 19.74
C GLU A 114 13.49 -5.50 19.92
N THR A 115 12.69 -5.05 18.95
CA THR A 115 11.97 -3.77 19.00
C THR A 115 10.89 -3.78 20.08
N ARG A 116 10.09 -4.86 20.17
CA ARG A 116 9.09 -5.05 21.23
C ARG A 116 9.75 -5.03 22.62
N ASP A 117 10.84 -5.75 22.79
CA ASP A 117 11.51 -5.87 24.09
C ASP A 117 12.13 -4.53 24.51
N ALA A 118 12.68 -3.75 23.57
CA ALA A 118 13.08 -2.37 23.84
C ALA A 118 11.91 -1.48 24.28
N PHE A 119 10.74 -1.57 23.64
CA PHE A 119 9.55 -0.80 24.05
C PHE A 119 9.08 -1.19 25.47
N VAL A 120 9.21 -2.46 25.85
CA VAL A 120 8.88 -2.95 27.20
C VAL A 120 9.90 -2.43 28.23
N ASP A 121 11.20 -2.52 27.94
CA ASP A 121 12.28 -2.07 28.82
C ASP A 121 12.28 -0.54 29.04
N GLU A 122 11.87 0.23 28.02
CA GLU A 122 11.66 1.69 28.12
C GLU A 122 10.31 2.08 28.78
N ALA A 123 9.54 1.10 29.25
CA ALA A 123 8.22 1.28 29.86
C ALA A 123 7.23 2.05 28.96
N MET A 124 7.22 1.76 27.65
CA MET A 124 6.27 2.36 26.72
C MET A 124 4.86 1.79 26.89
N THR A 125 3.85 2.61 26.56
CA THR A 125 2.47 2.16 26.34
C THR A 125 2.26 1.96 24.84
N PHE A 126 1.95 0.74 24.38
CA PHE A 126 1.84 0.41 22.96
C PHE A 126 0.98 -0.85 22.70
N VAL A 127 0.52 -1.00 21.46
CA VAL A 127 -0.11 -2.23 20.94
C VAL A 127 0.93 -3.02 20.13
N GLU A 128 0.98 -4.32 20.32
CA GLU A 128 1.71 -5.28 19.50
C GLU A 128 0.70 -6.15 18.73
N ALA A 129 0.84 -6.26 17.42
CA ALA A 129 0.05 -7.15 16.58
C ALA A 129 0.97 -8.11 15.81
N ASP A 130 1.12 -9.34 16.32
CA ASP A 130 1.82 -10.42 15.66
C ASP A 130 0.82 -11.26 14.84
N MET A 131 0.64 -10.88 13.58
CA MET A 131 -0.30 -11.52 12.66
C MET A 131 0.15 -12.94 12.31
N THR A 132 1.45 -13.21 12.29
CA THR A 132 2.02 -14.56 12.09
C THR A 132 1.64 -15.51 13.24
N ARG A 133 1.67 -15.04 14.48
CA ARG A 133 1.21 -15.81 15.67
C ARG A 133 -0.28 -15.66 15.96
N LYS A 134 -1.01 -14.84 15.18
CA LYS A 134 -2.40 -14.43 15.43
C LYS A 134 -2.65 -13.92 16.85
N GLN A 135 -1.73 -13.11 17.37
CA GLN A 135 -1.81 -12.58 18.72
C GLN A 135 -1.72 -11.05 18.71
N LEU A 136 -2.66 -10.40 19.39
CA LEU A 136 -2.59 -8.97 19.72
C LEU A 136 -2.36 -8.80 21.21
N ARG A 137 -1.44 -7.91 21.60
CA ARG A 137 -1.14 -7.57 22.99
C ARG A 137 -1.16 -6.06 23.18
N PHE A 138 -1.63 -5.61 24.33
CA PHE A 138 -1.53 -4.20 24.73
C PHE A 138 -0.72 -4.09 26.02
N PHE A 139 0.34 -3.29 25.93
CA PHE A 139 1.22 -2.96 27.04
C PHE A 139 0.93 -1.54 27.50
N LYS A 140 0.88 -1.34 28.81
CA LYS A 140 0.79 -0.03 29.44
C LYS A 140 1.94 0.12 30.40
N ASP A 141 2.74 1.17 30.20
CA ASP A 141 3.93 1.46 30.99
C ASP A 141 4.90 0.25 31.06
N GLY A 142 5.09 -0.44 29.92
CA GLY A 142 5.84 -1.69 29.78
C GLY A 142 5.15 -2.97 30.28
N ILE A 143 4.02 -2.85 31.00
CA ILE A 143 3.32 -3.98 31.61
C ILE A 143 2.24 -4.51 30.66
N LEU A 144 2.22 -5.82 30.40
CA LEU A 144 1.17 -6.47 29.62
C LEU A 144 -0.19 -6.37 30.36
N VAL A 145 -1.14 -5.62 29.78
CA VAL A 145 -2.49 -5.42 30.34
C VAL A 145 -3.53 -6.32 29.66
N GLN A 146 -3.41 -6.54 28.36
CA GLN A 146 -4.35 -7.34 27.58
C GLN A 146 -3.61 -8.22 26.56
N SER A 147 -4.13 -9.43 26.35
CA SER A 147 -3.78 -10.31 25.23
C SER A 147 -5.06 -10.85 24.60
N ALA A 148 -5.13 -10.84 23.27
CA ALA A 148 -6.27 -11.30 22.48
C ALA A 148 -5.81 -12.15 21.28
N GLU A 149 -6.67 -13.06 20.83
CA GLU A 149 -6.48 -13.79 19.57
C GLU A 149 -6.95 -12.93 18.39
N ILE A 150 -6.18 -12.93 17.31
CA ILE A 150 -6.54 -12.31 16.03
C ILE A 150 -7.38 -13.31 15.22
N LEU A 151 -8.70 -13.05 15.15
CA LEU A 151 -9.70 -13.89 14.53
C LEU A 151 -9.81 -13.69 13.00
N GLY A 152 -9.16 -12.67 12.46
CA GLY A 152 -9.10 -12.36 11.04
C GLY A 152 -8.01 -11.31 10.76
N ILE A 153 -7.43 -11.39 9.58
CA ILE A 153 -6.52 -10.39 9.02
C ILE A 153 -7.00 -10.07 7.61
N GLY A 154 -6.64 -8.88 7.09
CA GLY A 154 -6.77 -8.60 5.66
C GLY A 154 -5.97 -9.62 4.85
N GLU A 155 -6.45 -9.93 3.64
CA GLU A 155 -5.77 -10.87 2.75
C GLU A 155 -4.51 -10.22 2.17
N ASP A 156 -3.44 -11.01 2.00
CA ASP A 156 -2.16 -10.56 1.43
C ASP A 156 -2.40 -9.88 0.05
N GLY A 157 -1.75 -8.73 -0.20
CA GLY A 157 -1.96 -7.88 -1.38
C GLY A 157 -3.32 -7.16 -1.47
N SER A 158 -4.29 -7.46 -0.60
CA SER A 158 -5.61 -6.84 -0.63
C SER A 158 -5.60 -5.41 -0.10
N TRP A 159 -6.71 -4.71 -0.31
CA TRP A 159 -6.94 -3.38 0.26
C TRP A 159 -6.72 -3.33 1.77
N TRP A 160 -7.09 -4.40 2.48
CA TRP A 160 -7.08 -4.46 3.95
C TRP A 160 -5.80 -5.08 4.53
N GLU A 161 -4.83 -5.42 3.69
CA GLU A 161 -3.52 -5.89 4.13
C GLU A 161 -2.90 -4.87 5.09
N THR A 162 -2.28 -5.35 6.17
CA THR A 162 -1.51 -4.52 7.09
C THR A 162 -0.04 -4.98 7.04
N PRO A 163 0.86 -4.25 6.35
CA PRO A 163 2.27 -4.58 6.28
C PRO A 163 2.94 -4.50 7.66
N SER A 164 4.07 -5.19 7.80
CA SER A 164 4.94 -5.01 8.97
C SER A 164 5.41 -3.56 9.08
N GLY A 165 5.41 -3.00 10.28
CA GLY A 165 5.67 -1.58 10.48
C GLY A 165 5.47 -1.11 11.92
N LEU A 166 5.79 0.16 12.15
CA LEU A 166 5.47 0.87 13.38
C LEU A 166 4.47 1.98 13.04
N TYR A 167 3.28 1.93 13.61
CA TYR A 167 2.20 2.88 13.34
C TYR A 167 1.71 3.54 14.64
N LYS A 168 0.66 4.35 14.60
CA LYS A 168 0.07 5.00 15.78
C LYS A 168 -1.44 5.08 15.63
N ILE A 169 -2.22 4.90 16.69
CA ILE A 169 -3.68 5.10 16.63
C ILE A 169 -3.99 6.54 16.19
N GLU A 170 -4.67 6.73 15.08
CA GLU A 170 -5.03 8.03 14.51
C GLU A 170 -6.49 8.40 14.83
N GLN A 171 -7.39 7.42 14.78
CA GLN A 171 -8.82 7.60 15.02
C GLN A 171 -9.43 6.43 15.80
N LYS A 172 -10.52 6.72 16.52
CA LYS A 172 -11.31 5.76 17.29
C LYS A 172 -12.79 5.98 17.01
N ASP A 173 -13.51 4.97 16.56
CA ASP A 173 -14.97 5.00 16.35
C ASP A 173 -15.65 3.79 17.01
N GLU A 174 -16.61 4.01 17.90
CA GLU A 174 -17.35 2.92 18.56
C GLU A 174 -18.09 2.03 17.54
N LYS A 175 -18.57 2.64 16.45
CA LYS A 175 -19.17 1.95 15.31
C LYS A 175 -19.14 2.83 14.08
N VAL A 176 -18.60 2.31 12.97
CA VAL A 176 -18.61 2.99 11.65
C VAL A 176 -19.20 2.06 10.59
N PHE A 177 -19.76 2.61 9.52
CA PHE A 177 -20.10 1.84 8.31
C PHE A 177 -18.94 1.92 7.32
N THR A 178 -18.57 0.80 6.69
CA THR A 178 -17.60 0.76 5.60
C THR A 178 -18.28 0.60 4.25
N ASN A 179 -17.93 1.46 3.29
CA ASN A 179 -18.44 1.42 1.92
C ASN A 179 -17.82 0.27 1.11
N LEU A 180 -16.54 0.00 1.34
CA LEU A 180 -15.78 -1.12 0.77
C LEU A 180 -16.26 -2.47 1.33
N GLY A 181 -16.43 -2.57 2.64
CA GLY A 181 -16.90 -3.80 3.28
C GLY A 181 -18.41 -4.04 3.17
N GLN A 182 -19.21 -2.98 2.96
CA GLN A 182 -20.67 -2.96 3.06
C GLN A 182 -21.19 -3.52 4.40
N VAL A 183 -20.46 -3.23 5.48
CA VAL A 183 -20.71 -3.70 6.84
C VAL A 183 -20.47 -2.59 7.85
N TYR A 184 -21.01 -2.73 9.05
CA TYR A 184 -20.61 -1.95 10.20
C TYR A 184 -19.47 -2.62 10.96
N LEU A 185 -18.43 -1.85 11.26
CA LEU A 185 -17.27 -2.26 12.05
C LEU A 185 -17.44 -1.67 13.47
N PRO A 186 -17.62 -2.50 14.51
CA PRO A 186 -17.63 -2.03 15.89
C PRO A 186 -16.21 -1.86 16.42
N TRP A 187 -16.03 -0.93 17.37
CA TRP A 187 -14.79 -0.66 18.09
C TRP A 187 -13.58 -0.41 17.16
N ARG A 188 -13.80 0.35 16.07
CA ARG A 188 -12.75 0.64 15.08
C ARG A 188 -11.65 1.49 15.70
N LEU A 189 -10.42 1.03 15.53
CA LEU A 189 -9.19 1.73 15.83
C LEU A 189 -8.40 1.87 14.53
N THR A 190 -8.41 3.04 13.91
CA THR A 190 -7.58 3.33 12.73
C THR A 190 -6.18 3.73 13.17
N PHE A 191 -5.15 3.15 12.55
CA PHE A 191 -3.74 3.43 12.91
C PHE A 191 -2.82 3.80 11.74
N GLN A 192 -3.29 3.71 10.50
CA GLN A 192 -2.79 4.48 9.36
C GLN A 192 -3.77 4.33 8.20
N GLY A 193 -4.41 5.41 7.75
CA GLY A 193 -5.29 5.37 6.57
C GLY A 193 -6.41 4.32 6.68
N ASN A 194 -6.26 3.20 5.97
CA ASN A 194 -7.21 2.07 6.00
C ASN A 194 -6.78 0.89 6.90
N PHE A 195 -5.64 0.97 7.59
CA PHE A 195 -5.22 -0.03 8.56
C PHE A 195 -5.98 0.14 9.87
N ILE A 196 -6.76 -0.89 10.23
CA ILE A 196 -7.68 -0.82 11.36
C ILE A 196 -7.66 -2.10 12.20
N ILE A 197 -7.88 -1.95 13.51
CA ILE A 197 -8.27 -3.04 14.43
C ILE A 197 -9.77 -2.86 14.73
N HIS A 198 -10.55 -3.95 14.75
CA HIS A 198 -12.00 -3.88 14.97
C HIS A 198 -12.59 -5.16 15.61
N GLY A 199 -13.82 -5.06 16.12
CA GLY A 199 -14.63 -6.19 16.59
C GLY A 199 -15.34 -6.94 15.46
N TRP A 200 -16.38 -7.70 15.74
CA TRP A 200 -17.04 -8.55 14.74
C TRP A 200 -17.94 -7.73 13.79
N PRO A 201 -17.67 -7.71 12.47
CA PRO A 201 -18.48 -6.92 11.55
C PRO A 201 -19.93 -7.40 11.46
N THR A 202 -20.86 -6.47 11.25
CA THR A 202 -22.29 -6.75 11.05
C THR A 202 -22.78 -6.15 9.75
N TYR A 203 -23.57 -6.90 8.97
CA TYR A 203 -24.27 -6.34 7.81
C TYR A 203 -25.31 -5.28 8.25
N PRO A 204 -25.82 -4.45 7.32
CA PRO A 204 -26.83 -3.43 7.63
C PRO A 204 -28.12 -3.98 8.29
N ASP A 205 -28.48 -5.22 8.00
CA ASP A 205 -29.59 -5.95 8.65
C ASP A 205 -29.27 -6.45 10.07
N LYS A 206 -28.07 -6.11 10.58
CA LYS A 206 -27.47 -6.51 11.87
C LYS A 206 -27.08 -7.99 11.97
N SER A 207 -27.17 -8.78 10.89
CA SER A 207 -26.62 -10.13 10.90
C SER A 207 -25.08 -10.08 10.93
N PRO A 208 -24.40 -10.97 11.68
CA PRO A 208 -22.95 -11.00 11.73
C PRO A 208 -22.38 -11.47 10.39
N VAL A 209 -21.21 -10.95 10.01
CA VAL A 209 -20.43 -11.57 8.92
C VAL A 209 -20.02 -12.99 9.30
N LYS A 210 -19.76 -13.82 8.29
CA LYS A 210 -19.20 -15.15 8.51
C LYS A 210 -17.74 -15.07 8.99
N ALA A 211 -17.27 -16.14 9.62
CA ALA A 211 -15.89 -16.23 10.12
C ALA A 211 -14.82 -16.18 9.00
N ASP A 212 -15.15 -16.58 7.77
CA ASP A 212 -14.30 -16.51 6.57
C ASP A 212 -14.29 -15.14 5.88
N PHE A 213 -15.00 -14.14 6.43
CA PHE A 213 -14.90 -12.75 5.97
C PHE A 213 -13.55 -12.16 6.40
N ASN A 214 -12.67 -11.89 5.44
CA ASN A 214 -11.33 -11.29 5.66
C ASN A 214 -11.29 -9.78 5.34
N GLY A 215 -12.44 -9.15 5.09
CA GLY A 215 -12.50 -7.69 4.92
C GLY A 215 -12.32 -6.96 6.26
N GLY A 216 -11.62 -5.82 6.23
CA GLY A 216 -11.52 -4.91 7.38
C GLY A 216 -10.25 -4.97 8.22
N GLY A 217 -9.21 -5.74 7.87
CA GLY A 217 -7.92 -5.69 8.59
C GLY A 217 -7.90 -6.60 9.82
N ILE A 218 -7.41 -6.09 10.96
CA ILE A 218 -7.15 -6.92 12.16
C ILE A 218 -8.44 -7.08 12.98
N ARG A 219 -9.09 -8.24 12.86
CA ARG A 219 -10.33 -8.56 13.57
C ARG A 219 -10.08 -9.30 14.89
N LEU A 220 -10.67 -8.81 15.98
CA LEU A 220 -10.73 -9.47 17.29
C LEU A 220 -12.16 -9.94 17.61
N SER A 221 -12.38 -10.56 18.79
CA SER A 221 -13.74 -10.67 19.34
C SER A 221 -14.26 -9.29 19.75
N ASP A 222 -15.58 -9.08 19.76
CA ASP A 222 -16.17 -7.79 20.20
C ASP A 222 -15.71 -7.40 21.60
N GLU A 223 -15.66 -8.37 22.52
CA GLU A 223 -15.21 -8.17 23.91
C GLU A 223 -13.74 -7.71 23.96
N SER A 224 -12.87 -8.32 23.14
CA SER A 224 -11.46 -7.96 23.06
C SER A 224 -11.23 -6.62 22.37
N ALA A 225 -11.99 -6.34 21.31
CA ALA A 225 -11.94 -5.07 20.60
C ALA A 225 -12.44 -3.92 21.46
N GLN A 226 -13.55 -4.11 22.20
CA GLN A 226 -14.06 -3.14 23.17
C GLN A 226 -13.03 -2.88 24.28
N ALA A 227 -12.49 -3.92 24.90
CA ALA A 227 -11.50 -3.77 25.96
C ALA A 227 -10.23 -3.04 25.48
N LEU A 228 -9.78 -3.32 24.25
CA LEU A 228 -8.66 -2.60 23.64
C LEU A 228 -9.04 -1.14 23.38
N PHE A 229 -10.21 -0.90 22.78
CA PHE A 229 -10.74 0.42 22.46
C PHE A 229 -10.89 1.30 23.71
N GLU A 230 -11.33 0.77 24.84
CA GLU A 230 -11.45 1.51 26.09
C GLU A 230 -10.07 1.90 26.68
N ASN A 231 -9.04 1.07 26.47
CA ASN A 231 -7.71 1.27 27.06
C ASN A 231 -6.75 2.11 26.19
N VAL A 232 -6.81 2.04 24.87
CA VAL A 232 -5.89 2.78 23.98
C VAL A 232 -6.30 4.24 23.78
N GLN A 233 -5.31 5.11 23.53
CA GLN A 233 -5.51 6.53 23.21
C GLN A 233 -5.07 6.84 21.77
N VAL A 234 -5.60 7.89 21.17
CA VAL A 234 -5.03 8.46 19.92
C VAL A 234 -3.57 8.84 20.19
N GLY A 235 -2.66 8.46 19.30
CA GLY A 235 -1.21 8.55 19.46
C GLY A 235 -0.54 7.30 20.05
N THR A 236 -1.28 6.28 20.52
CA THR A 236 -0.68 5.03 21.02
C THR A 236 0.04 4.31 19.88
N PRO A 237 1.34 3.95 20.01
CA PRO A 237 2.06 3.20 18.99
C PRO A 237 1.45 1.81 18.75
N VAL A 238 1.53 1.32 17.51
CA VAL A 238 1.08 0.00 17.06
C VAL A 238 2.21 -0.67 16.29
N LEU A 239 2.88 -1.65 16.90
CA LEU A 239 3.97 -2.42 16.31
C LEU A 239 3.40 -3.68 15.63
N VAL A 240 3.54 -3.81 14.32
CA VAL A 240 2.94 -4.89 13.51
C VAL A 240 4.02 -5.80 12.92
N HIS A 241 3.78 -7.12 13.03
CA HIS A 241 4.56 -8.18 12.39
C HIS A 241 3.65 -9.06 11.54
N ALA A 242 3.86 -9.01 10.24
CA ALA A 242 3.32 -9.93 9.24
C ALA A 242 4.43 -10.86 8.75
N SER A 243 4.06 -12.06 8.29
CA SER A 243 5.05 -13.04 7.81
C SER A 243 5.75 -12.53 6.56
N GLU A 244 7.08 -12.67 6.51
CA GLU A 244 7.78 -12.59 5.23
C GLU A 244 7.31 -13.75 4.33
N ALA A 245 7.17 -13.49 3.03
CA ALA A 245 6.89 -14.53 2.04
C ALA A 245 8.03 -15.58 2.04
N PRO A 246 7.75 -16.87 1.76
CA PRO A 246 8.79 -17.89 1.71
C PRO A 246 9.86 -17.50 0.69
N ARG A 247 11.14 -17.65 1.06
CA ARG A 247 12.23 -17.42 0.11
C ARG A 247 12.11 -18.37 -1.06
N ASP A 248 11.86 -17.78 -2.21
CA ASP A 248 11.88 -18.45 -3.48
C ASP A 248 13.30 -18.94 -3.82
N THR A 249 13.37 -20.11 -4.46
CA THR A 249 14.62 -20.75 -4.87
C THR A 249 14.64 -21.06 -6.38
N PHE A 250 13.71 -20.51 -7.16
CA PHE A 250 13.72 -20.64 -8.62
C PHE A 250 14.96 -19.93 -9.19
N VAL A 251 15.73 -20.64 -10.03
CA VAL A 251 16.99 -20.13 -10.60
C VAL A 251 16.84 -19.99 -12.11
N TYR A 252 17.19 -18.80 -12.62
CA TYR A 252 17.27 -18.50 -14.04
C TYR A 252 18.70 -18.67 -14.57
N GLU A 253 18.87 -19.12 -15.82
CA GLU A 253 20.17 -19.14 -16.49
C GLU A 253 20.45 -17.78 -17.20
N PRO A 254 21.44 -17.00 -16.74
CA PRO A 254 21.72 -15.67 -17.28
C PRO A 254 22.53 -15.73 -18.57
N LEU A 255 22.18 -14.87 -19.53
CA LEU A 255 22.86 -14.69 -20.82
C LEU A 255 22.35 -13.38 -21.41
N VAL A 256 23.22 -12.58 -22.04
CA VAL A 256 22.88 -11.22 -22.51
C VAL A 256 21.75 -11.26 -23.56
N PRO A 257 20.72 -10.40 -23.48
CA PRO A 257 19.69 -10.27 -24.51
C PRO A 257 20.25 -9.67 -25.80
N ASP A 258 19.71 -10.11 -26.94
CA ASP A 258 19.83 -9.43 -28.24
C ASP A 258 18.46 -8.80 -28.55
N LEU A 259 18.30 -7.53 -28.17
CA LEU A 259 17.03 -6.79 -28.20
C LEU A 259 17.27 -5.35 -28.64
N ASP A 260 16.58 -4.92 -29.69
CA ASP A 260 16.63 -3.56 -30.27
C ASP A 260 15.56 -2.63 -29.64
N THR A 261 15.28 -2.81 -28.35
CA THR A 261 14.25 -2.06 -27.60
C THR A 261 14.92 -0.99 -26.70
N PRO A 262 14.45 0.28 -26.71
CA PRO A 262 15.05 1.35 -25.91
C PRO A 262 14.67 1.26 -24.42
N ASN A 263 15.64 1.55 -23.54
CA ASN A 263 15.54 1.65 -22.08
C ASN A 263 14.48 0.73 -21.41
N TYR A 264 14.76 -0.57 -21.32
CA TYR A 264 13.88 -1.55 -20.68
C TYR A 264 14.49 -2.22 -19.45
N PHE A 265 13.61 -2.80 -18.63
CA PHE A 265 13.91 -3.69 -17.52
C PHE A 265 12.89 -4.83 -17.46
N ILE A 266 13.37 -6.05 -17.23
CA ILE A 266 12.57 -7.24 -17.04
C ILE A 266 13.07 -7.99 -15.79
N ALA A 267 12.17 -8.31 -14.87
CA ALA A 267 12.47 -9.19 -13.73
C ALA A 267 11.30 -10.10 -13.38
N ASP A 268 11.62 -11.27 -12.83
CA ASP A 268 10.67 -11.99 -11.99
C ASP A 268 10.38 -11.15 -10.74
N ILE A 269 9.10 -10.81 -10.51
CA ILE A 269 8.72 -9.94 -9.40
C ILE A 269 8.56 -10.70 -8.08
N GLU A 270 8.37 -12.01 -8.11
CA GLU A 270 8.22 -12.83 -6.91
C GLU A 270 9.56 -12.95 -6.17
N ASN A 271 10.63 -13.29 -6.90
CA ASN A 271 11.95 -13.58 -6.33
C ASN A 271 13.01 -12.49 -6.52
N GLY A 272 12.75 -11.47 -7.35
CA GLY A 272 13.68 -10.36 -7.57
C GLY A 272 14.71 -10.58 -8.69
N THR A 273 14.64 -11.69 -9.43
CA THR A 273 15.66 -12.01 -10.44
C THR A 273 15.49 -11.16 -11.69
N ILE A 274 16.50 -10.33 -11.97
CA ILE A 274 16.61 -9.57 -13.22
C ILE A 274 16.85 -10.54 -14.38
N LEU A 275 15.92 -10.58 -15.33
CA LEU A 275 15.98 -11.45 -16.52
C LEU A 275 16.71 -10.77 -17.69
N ALA A 276 16.49 -9.46 -17.85
CA ALA A 276 17.13 -8.63 -18.87
C ALA A 276 16.98 -7.15 -18.48
N ALA A 277 17.99 -6.32 -18.75
CA ALA A 277 17.90 -4.88 -18.50
C ALA A 277 18.91 -4.08 -19.33
N THR A 278 18.56 -2.81 -19.53
CA THR A 278 19.48 -1.74 -19.97
C THR A 278 20.06 -1.01 -18.74
N ASP A 279 20.52 0.24 -18.90
CA ASP A 279 21.05 1.04 -17.78
C ASP A 279 19.95 1.31 -16.73
N LEU A 280 20.10 0.67 -15.56
CA LEU A 280 19.18 0.76 -14.44
C LEU A 280 19.11 2.13 -13.77
N GLN A 281 20.10 3.00 -13.98
CA GLN A 281 20.31 4.23 -13.22
C GLN A 281 20.17 5.50 -14.07
N LYS A 282 19.97 5.37 -15.38
CA LYS A 282 19.71 6.49 -16.28
C LYS A 282 18.35 7.15 -15.97
N PRO A 283 18.30 8.42 -15.54
CA PRO A 283 17.05 9.12 -15.29
C PRO A 283 16.31 9.44 -16.59
N ALA A 284 14.99 9.33 -16.58
CA ALA A 284 14.12 9.76 -17.66
C ALA A 284 12.79 10.32 -17.10
N PRO A 285 12.11 11.24 -17.81
CA PRO A 285 10.74 11.60 -17.50
C PRO A 285 9.82 10.39 -17.64
N ILE A 286 8.91 10.18 -16.67
CA ILE A 286 8.12 8.94 -16.56
C ILE A 286 6.63 9.08 -16.89
N ALA A 287 6.19 10.28 -17.26
CA ALA A 287 4.79 10.57 -17.56
C ALA A 287 3.82 9.99 -16.50
N SER A 288 2.68 9.46 -16.94
CA SER A 288 1.63 8.90 -16.07
C SER A 288 2.01 7.64 -15.29
N LEU A 289 3.23 7.09 -15.39
CA LEU A 289 3.71 6.09 -14.42
C LEU A 289 3.76 6.68 -13.00
N THR A 290 3.94 8.00 -12.89
CA THR A 290 3.75 8.80 -11.67
C THR A 290 2.52 8.37 -10.86
N LYS A 291 1.40 8.09 -11.54
CA LYS A 291 0.11 7.80 -10.90
C LYS A 291 0.12 6.54 -10.03
N LEU A 292 1.09 5.64 -10.22
CA LEU A 292 1.33 4.51 -9.31
C LEU A 292 1.83 4.99 -7.94
N MET A 293 2.74 5.97 -7.89
CA MET A 293 3.15 6.58 -6.61
C MET A 293 2.00 7.36 -5.99
N THR A 294 1.20 8.07 -6.78
CA THR A 294 -0.01 8.77 -6.31
C THR A 294 -1.00 7.80 -5.67
N ALA A 295 -1.23 6.63 -6.27
CA ALA A 295 -2.06 5.59 -5.68
C ALA A 295 -1.46 5.03 -4.37
N VAL A 296 -0.14 4.81 -4.31
CA VAL A 296 0.55 4.38 -3.09
C VAL A 296 0.40 5.40 -1.95
N VAL A 297 0.73 6.67 -2.18
CA VAL A 297 0.64 7.72 -1.15
C VAL A 297 -0.81 7.90 -0.69
N ALA A 298 -1.76 7.92 -1.62
CA ALA A 298 -3.17 7.98 -1.28
C ALA A 298 -3.60 6.80 -0.40
N SER A 299 -3.12 5.58 -0.69
CA SER A 299 -3.43 4.40 0.12
C SER A 299 -2.83 4.38 1.52
N GLU A 300 -1.90 5.28 1.82
CA GLU A 300 -1.20 5.37 3.10
C GLU A 300 -1.54 6.62 3.92
N LYS A 301 -2.15 7.64 3.31
CA LYS A 301 -2.37 8.96 3.92
C LYS A 301 -3.85 9.40 3.91
N ILE A 302 -4.73 8.73 3.13
CA ILE A 302 -6.15 9.11 2.95
C ILE A 302 -7.06 7.95 3.38
N ASP A 303 -8.24 8.25 3.93
CA ASP A 303 -9.27 7.23 4.15
C ASP A 303 -9.80 6.74 2.79
N LEU A 304 -9.27 5.60 2.39
CA LEU A 304 -9.60 4.89 1.16
C LEU A 304 -11.06 4.41 1.07
N ASP A 305 -11.79 4.38 2.19
CA ASP A 305 -13.21 4.05 2.26
C ASP A 305 -14.11 5.29 2.19
N GLY A 306 -13.50 6.48 2.30
CA GLY A 306 -14.17 7.77 2.34
C GLY A 306 -14.66 8.30 0.99
N ARG A 307 -15.42 9.40 1.06
CA ARG A 307 -15.70 10.28 -0.08
C ARG A 307 -14.74 11.46 -0.05
N VAL A 308 -14.18 11.76 -1.21
CA VAL A 308 -13.29 12.88 -1.48
C VAL A 308 -14.10 14.00 -2.11
N GLN A 309 -13.85 15.25 -1.70
CA GLN A 309 -14.47 16.41 -2.31
C GLN A 309 -13.77 16.73 -3.63
N VAL A 310 -14.55 16.93 -4.69
CA VAL A 310 -14.04 17.32 -6.00
C VAL A 310 -13.69 18.80 -5.97
N THR A 311 -12.56 19.10 -5.37
CA THR A 311 -11.95 20.42 -5.42
C THR A 311 -11.18 20.55 -6.73
N SER A 312 -11.45 21.61 -7.49
CA SER A 312 -10.58 22.04 -8.60
C SER A 312 -10.40 21.09 -9.81
N PRO A 313 -11.45 20.45 -10.38
CA PRO A 313 -11.29 19.57 -11.56
C PRO A 313 -10.83 20.34 -12.82
N HIS A 314 -11.10 21.64 -12.91
CA HIS A 314 -10.81 22.45 -14.10
C HIS A 314 -9.36 22.94 -14.27
N PHE A 315 -8.45 22.63 -13.33
CA PHE A 315 -7.07 23.14 -13.37
C PHE A 315 -6.12 22.28 -14.21
N VAL A 316 -6.55 21.08 -14.62
CA VAL A 316 -5.79 20.16 -15.49
C VAL A 316 -6.70 19.54 -16.53
N THR A 317 -6.13 19.13 -17.67
CA THR A 317 -6.88 18.44 -18.73
C THR A 317 -6.65 16.93 -18.62
N SER A 318 -7.73 16.17 -18.45
CA SER A 318 -7.74 14.71 -18.64
C SER A 318 -8.08 14.35 -20.10
N LEU A 319 -7.63 13.19 -20.57
CA LEU A 319 -8.03 12.64 -21.88
C LEU A 319 -9.54 12.34 -21.93
N ILE A 320 -10.11 11.88 -20.82
CA ILE A 320 -11.55 11.71 -20.60
C ILE A 320 -11.88 12.49 -19.31
N PRO A 321 -12.52 13.67 -19.39
CA PRO A 321 -12.98 14.40 -18.21
C PRO A 321 -14.23 13.73 -17.62
N ARG A 322 -14.25 13.53 -16.29
CA ARG A 322 -15.38 12.89 -15.58
C ARG A 322 -15.76 13.55 -14.26
N LEU A 323 -14.93 14.46 -13.73
CA LEU A 323 -15.15 15.05 -12.40
C LEU A 323 -15.83 16.43 -12.44
N SER A 324 -15.84 17.12 -13.58
CA SER A 324 -16.32 18.51 -13.74
C SER A 324 -17.73 18.84 -13.21
N GLU A 325 -18.64 17.87 -13.12
CA GLU A 325 -20.03 18.07 -12.67
C GLU A 325 -20.34 17.43 -11.30
N ARG A 326 -19.34 16.87 -10.62
CA ARG A 326 -19.50 16.18 -9.33
C ARG A 326 -18.99 17.04 -8.18
N SER A 327 -19.68 16.98 -7.03
CA SER A 327 -19.25 17.64 -5.79
C SER A 327 -18.35 16.73 -4.94
N SER A 328 -18.64 15.44 -4.89
CA SER A 328 -17.81 14.44 -4.19
C SER A 328 -17.87 13.09 -4.93
N VAL A 329 -16.85 12.26 -4.73
CA VAL A 329 -16.70 10.91 -5.30
C VAL A 329 -16.03 10.00 -4.27
N SER A 330 -16.36 8.72 -4.25
CA SER A 330 -15.64 7.72 -3.44
C SER A 330 -14.17 7.62 -3.84
N MET A 331 -13.28 7.44 -2.86
CA MET A 331 -11.84 7.32 -3.10
C MET A 331 -11.50 6.12 -4.01
N TYR A 332 -12.24 5.01 -3.90
CA TYR A 332 -12.16 3.90 -4.85
C TYR A 332 -12.45 4.33 -6.30
N SER A 333 -13.52 5.10 -6.53
CA SER A 333 -13.86 5.58 -7.87
C SER A 333 -12.80 6.54 -8.42
N LEU A 334 -12.19 7.37 -7.58
CA LEU A 334 -11.02 8.20 -7.98
C LEU A 334 -9.81 7.35 -8.36
N LEU A 335 -9.50 6.30 -7.61
CA LEU A 335 -8.40 5.39 -7.95
C LEU A 335 -8.67 4.63 -9.26
N GLN A 336 -9.92 4.26 -9.54
CA GLN A 336 -10.29 3.74 -10.86
C GLN A 336 -10.01 4.76 -11.97
N LEU A 337 -10.44 6.03 -11.84
CA LEU A 337 -10.15 7.06 -12.83
C LEU A 337 -8.65 7.34 -12.99
N LEU A 338 -7.90 7.36 -11.88
CA LEU A 338 -6.46 7.57 -11.84
C LEU A 338 -5.70 6.46 -12.58
N LEU A 339 -6.08 5.20 -12.37
CA LEU A 339 -5.30 4.04 -12.78
C LEU A 339 -5.75 3.46 -14.14
N VAL A 340 -7.06 3.44 -14.42
CA VAL A 340 -7.66 2.85 -15.63
C VAL A 340 -7.67 3.85 -16.78
N GLU A 341 -8.21 5.05 -16.55
CA GLU A 341 -8.31 6.14 -17.55
C GLU A 341 -7.18 7.18 -17.43
N SER A 342 -6.20 6.95 -16.56
CA SER A 342 -5.03 7.83 -16.41
C SER A 342 -5.39 9.29 -16.09
N SER A 343 -6.51 9.53 -15.41
CA SER A 343 -7.10 10.86 -15.21
C SER A 343 -6.18 11.79 -14.41
N ASN A 344 -5.94 12.98 -14.96
CA ASN A 344 -5.20 14.06 -14.31
C ASN A 344 -6.10 14.79 -13.28
N GLU A 345 -7.38 14.98 -13.61
CA GLU A 345 -8.38 15.50 -12.65
C GLU A 345 -8.38 14.68 -11.36
N ALA A 346 -8.34 13.34 -11.47
CA ALA A 346 -8.33 12.46 -10.30
C ALA A 346 -7.03 12.58 -9.50
N ALA A 347 -5.88 12.72 -10.16
CA ALA A 347 -4.58 12.89 -9.49
C ALA A 347 -4.52 14.18 -8.66
N GLU A 348 -4.95 15.31 -9.22
CA GLU A 348 -4.99 16.60 -8.51
C GLU A 348 -6.09 16.61 -7.42
N THR A 349 -7.24 15.99 -7.67
CA THR A 349 -8.32 15.84 -6.66
C THR A 349 -7.83 15.04 -5.45
N ILE A 350 -7.12 13.92 -5.67
CA ILE A 350 -6.52 13.09 -4.62
C ILE A 350 -5.45 13.89 -3.83
N ALA A 351 -4.58 14.62 -4.53
CA ALA A 351 -3.54 15.41 -3.89
C ALA A 351 -4.13 16.59 -3.07
N GLY A 352 -5.30 17.09 -3.45
CA GLY A 352 -6.00 18.18 -2.75
C GLY A 352 -6.43 17.85 -1.33
N GLU A 353 -6.77 16.59 -1.01
CA GLU A 353 -7.36 16.19 0.28
C GLU A 353 -6.42 16.40 1.49
N ILE A 354 -5.11 16.25 1.30
CA ILE A 354 -4.11 16.57 2.34
C ILE A 354 -3.28 17.82 2.02
N GLY A 355 -3.68 18.58 0.99
CA GLY A 355 -2.91 19.68 0.44
C GLY A 355 -1.90 19.22 -0.61
N ARG A 356 -1.97 19.82 -1.81
CA ARG A 356 -1.21 19.39 -3.00
C ARG A 356 0.30 19.29 -2.77
N ASP A 357 0.89 20.31 -2.14
CA ASP A 357 2.33 20.37 -1.92
C ASP A 357 2.79 19.38 -0.84
N ASP A 358 1.99 19.17 0.21
CA ASP A 358 2.24 18.15 1.25
C ASP A 358 2.06 16.72 0.71
N PHE A 359 1.16 16.52 -0.26
CA PHE A 359 1.04 15.27 -1.00
C PHE A 359 2.27 15.00 -1.88
N ILE A 360 2.75 16.01 -2.62
CA ILE A 360 3.99 15.88 -3.42
C ILE A 360 5.22 15.66 -2.52
N ALA A 361 5.29 16.31 -1.35
CA ALA A 361 6.30 16.01 -0.35
C ALA A 361 6.22 14.54 0.11
N SER A 362 5.01 14.03 0.38
CA SER A 362 4.77 12.63 0.73
C SER A 362 5.16 11.63 -0.38
N MET A 363 5.02 12.00 -1.67
CA MET A 363 5.50 11.18 -2.80
C MET A 363 7.02 11.06 -2.83
N ASN A 364 7.73 12.16 -2.57
CA ASN A 364 9.19 12.17 -2.53
C ASN A 364 9.73 11.51 -1.24
N GLU A 365 9.07 11.71 -0.09
CA GLU A 365 9.32 10.96 1.16
C GLU A 365 9.19 9.45 0.92
N LYS A 366 8.10 9.00 0.29
CA LYS A 366 7.90 7.60 -0.05
C LYS A 366 8.97 7.06 -1.00
N ALA A 367 9.38 7.84 -2.00
CA ALA A 367 10.49 7.45 -2.89
C ALA A 367 11.76 7.14 -2.09
N ILE A 368 12.15 8.01 -1.16
CA ILE A 368 13.31 7.81 -0.28
C ILE A 368 13.13 6.55 0.58
N GLN A 369 11.97 6.36 1.20
CA GLN A 369 11.66 5.16 2.01
C GLN A 369 11.75 3.85 1.21
N LEU A 370 11.40 3.86 -0.08
CA LEU A 370 11.51 2.69 -0.97
C LEU A 370 12.91 2.48 -1.57
N GLY A 371 13.87 3.37 -1.27
CA GLY A 371 15.23 3.32 -1.83
C GLY A 371 15.35 3.88 -3.25
N MET A 372 14.37 4.68 -3.70
CA MET A 372 14.27 5.25 -5.05
C MET A 372 15.07 6.55 -5.17
N MET A 373 16.39 6.45 -5.02
CA MET A 373 17.28 7.60 -4.80
C MET A 373 17.52 8.50 -6.02
N ASN A 374 17.09 8.07 -7.22
CA ASN A 374 17.18 8.86 -8.45
C ASN A 374 15.79 9.26 -8.98
N THR A 375 14.77 9.24 -8.12
CA THR A 375 13.40 9.65 -8.42
C THR A 375 13.08 11.02 -7.85
N HIS A 376 12.31 11.81 -8.60
CA HIS A 376 11.72 13.06 -8.14
C HIS A 376 10.32 13.22 -8.73
N PHE A 377 9.37 13.68 -7.91
CA PHE A 377 8.00 14.02 -8.32
C PHE A 377 7.75 15.52 -8.09
N ALA A 378 7.38 16.23 -9.16
CA ALA A 378 6.97 17.64 -9.16
C ALA A 378 5.43 17.81 -9.21
N ASP A 379 4.69 16.79 -9.65
CA ASP A 379 3.23 16.78 -9.69
C ASP A 379 2.64 15.36 -9.51
N PRO A 380 1.37 15.20 -9.09
CA PRO A 380 0.75 13.88 -8.81
C PRO A 380 0.28 13.13 -10.07
N SER A 381 0.34 13.75 -11.24
CA SER A 381 -0.22 13.23 -12.50
C SER A 381 0.85 12.76 -13.49
N GLY A 382 2.05 13.34 -13.45
CA GLY A 382 3.11 13.12 -14.44
C GLY A 382 2.97 13.97 -15.71
N LEU A 383 2.39 15.16 -15.58
CA LEU A 383 2.34 16.15 -16.67
C LEU A 383 3.66 16.92 -16.77
N SER A 384 4.34 17.15 -15.65
CA SER A 384 5.66 17.78 -15.60
C SER A 384 6.73 16.84 -16.14
N SER A 385 7.64 17.39 -16.96
CA SER A 385 8.87 16.70 -17.35
C SER A 385 9.88 16.55 -16.19
N GLU A 386 9.64 17.21 -15.06
CA GLU A 386 10.43 17.08 -13.82
C GLU A 386 10.00 15.89 -12.96
N ASN A 387 8.93 15.18 -13.35
CA ASN A 387 8.63 13.85 -12.83
C ASN A 387 9.57 12.84 -13.50
N VAL A 388 10.70 12.58 -12.84
CA VAL A 388 11.79 11.73 -13.33
C VAL A 388 12.02 10.54 -12.42
N SER A 389 12.42 9.42 -13.01
CA SER A 389 12.83 8.21 -12.29
C SER A 389 13.77 7.38 -13.15
N THR A 390 14.20 6.24 -12.62
CA THR A 390 15.05 5.26 -13.29
C THR A 390 14.35 3.90 -13.38
N LEU A 391 14.83 3.01 -14.26
CA LEU A 391 14.30 1.65 -14.34
C LEU A 391 14.43 0.89 -13.01
N GLY A 392 15.57 1.04 -12.31
CA GLY A 392 15.79 0.42 -11.01
C GLY A 392 14.85 0.95 -9.93
N ASP A 393 14.58 2.25 -9.92
CA ASP A 393 13.69 2.87 -8.94
C ASP A 393 12.22 2.54 -9.22
N LEU A 394 11.79 2.58 -10.49
CA LEU A 394 10.46 2.12 -10.89
C LEU A 394 10.23 0.64 -10.57
N TYR A 395 11.26 -0.20 -10.65
CA TYR A 395 11.15 -1.59 -10.19
C TYR A 395 10.92 -1.68 -8.68
N ARG A 396 11.60 -0.86 -7.86
CA ARG A 396 11.34 -0.81 -6.40
C ARG A 396 9.88 -0.42 -6.09
N LEU A 397 9.35 0.58 -6.79
CA LEU A 397 7.93 0.95 -6.68
C LEU A 397 7.01 -0.20 -7.11
N THR A 398 7.32 -0.83 -8.24
CA THR A 398 6.52 -1.95 -8.79
C THR A 398 6.51 -3.14 -7.83
N LYS A 399 7.67 -3.51 -7.27
CA LYS A 399 7.83 -4.58 -6.28
C LYS A 399 7.09 -4.24 -4.97
N TYR A 400 7.23 -3.01 -4.47
CA TYR A 400 6.48 -2.56 -3.28
C TYR A 400 4.96 -2.66 -3.48
N ILE A 401 4.46 -2.21 -4.64
CA ILE A 401 3.03 -2.31 -4.96
C ILE A 401 2.60 -3.76 -5.04
N TYR A 402 3.34 -4.62 -5.74
CA TYR A 402 3.01 -6.04 -5.85
C TYR A 402 2.98 -6.75 -4.49
N ASP A 403 3.96 -6.47 -3.63
CA ASP A 403 4.13 -7.13 -2.33
C ASP A 403 3.21 -6.60 -1.21
N ASN A 404 2.74 -5.35 -1.27
CA ASN A 404 2.06 -4.67 -0.13
C ASN A 404 0.77 -3.92 -0.51
N ARG A 405 0.48 -3.76 -1.81
CA ARG A 405 -0.62 -2.93 -2.37
C ARG A 405 -1.17 -3.54 -3.66
N GLY A 406 -1.23 -4.88 -3.75
CA GLY A 406 -1.56 -5.62 -4.97
C GLY A 406 -2.86 -5.16 -5.64
N PHE A 407 -3.83 -4.72 -4.84
CA PHE A 407 -5.08 -4.09 -5.29
C PHE A 407 -4.90 -2.92 -6.30
N ILE A 408 -3.78 -2.19 -6.25
CA ILE A 408 -3.49 -1.12 -7.23
C ILE A 408 -3.37 -1.74 -8.63
N PHE A 409 -2.65 -2.86 -8.74
CA PHE A 409 -2.55 -3.61 -9.97
C PHE A 409 -3.86 -4.31 -10.34
N GLU A 410 -4.64 -4.81 -9.36
CA GLU A 410 -5.99 -5.33 -9.63
C GLU A 410 -6.90 -4.27 -10.29
N ILE A 411 -6.91 -3.02 -9.77
CA ILE A 411 -7.66 -1.91 -10.39
C ILE A 411 -7.18 -1.67 -11.82
N THR A 412 -5.87 -1.61 -12.04
CA THR A 412 -5.33 -1.35 -13.40
C THR A 412 -5.68 -2.44 -14.41
N ALA A 413 -6.01 -3.66 -13.94
CA ALA A 413 -6.47 -4.78 -14.74
C ALA A 413 -8.00 -4.91 -14.81
N ASN A 414 -8.76 -3.94 -14.29
CA ASN A 414 -10.23 -3.99 -14.14
C ASN A 414 -10.74 -5.23 -13.37
N LYS A 415 -9.94 -5.79 -12.45
CA LYS A 415 -10.35 -6.92 -11.61
C LYS A 415 -11.26 -6.43 -10.48
N THR A 416 -12.19 -7.28 -10.07
CA THR A 416 -12.95 -7.07 -8.82
C THR A 416 -11.99 -7.23 -7.65
N LEU A 417 -11.90 -6.22 -6.79
CA LEU A 417 -11.02 -6.26 -5.62
C LEU A 417 -11.39 -7.38 -4.65
N SER A 418 -10.40 -8.18 -4.25
CA SER A 418 -10.56 -9.22 -3.24
C SER A 418 -10.97 -8.60 -1.89
N GLY A 419 -12.00 -9.16 -1.25
CA GLY A 419 -12.50 -8.70 0.05
C GLY A 419 -13.32 -7.40 0.04
N ALA A 420 -13.61 -6.79 -1.12
CA ALA A 420 -14.37 -5.54 -1.22
C ALA A 420 -15.65 -5.69 -2.09
N HIS A 421 -16.76 -5.11 -1.63
CA HIS A 421 -18.09 -5.15 -2.26
C HIS A 421 -18.43 -3.84 -2.99
N VAL A 422 -17.42 -3.20 -3.60
CA VAL A 422 -17.55 -1.91 -4.28
C VAL A 422 -18.07 -2.06 -5.72
N GLY A 423 -19.04 -1.24 -6.08
CA GLY A 423 -19.29 -0.85 -7.46
C GLY A 423 -18.76 0.58 -7.67
N GLY A 424 -18.06 0.82 -8.77
CA GLY A 424 -17.59 2.16 -9.12
C GLY A 424 -18.75 3.12 -9.45
N GLU A 425 -18.55 4.42 -9.21
CA GLU A 425 -19.54 5.47 -9.53
C GLU A 425 -19.58 5.86 -11.02
N PHE A 426 -18.82 5.16 -11.87
CA PHE A 426 -18.63 5.47 -13.28
C PHE A 426 -18.81 4.22 -14.16
N ASP A 427 -19.76 4.30 -15.08
CA ASP A 427 -19.93 3.32 -16.15
C ASP A 427 -18.99 3.60 -17.34
N GLY A 428 -18.70 2.53 -18.10
CA GLY A 428 -17.98 2.62 -19.37
C GLY A 428 -16.56 3.17 -19.26
N LEU A 429 -15.81 2.77 -18.23
CA LEU A 429 -14.39 3.11 -18.10
C LEU A 429 -13.58 2.47 -19.24
N ILE A 430 -12.70 3.25 -19.88
CA ILE A 430 -11.81 2.78 -20.94
C ILE A 430 -10.43 2.50 -20.34
N ASN A 431 -10.00 1.25 -20.32
CA ASN A 431 -8.66 0.92 -19.85
C ASN A 431 -7.62 1.34 -20.88
N PHE A 432 -6.72 2.24 -20.50
CA PHE A 432 -5.61 2.68 -21.35
C PHE A 432 -4.40 1.76 -21.28
N ASN A 433 -4.35 0.84 -20.33
CA ASN A 433 -3.39 -0.25 -20.38
C ASN A 433 -3.76 -1.16 -21.57
N GLU A 434 -2.77 -1.57 -22.35
CA GLU A 434 -2.93 -2.30 -23.63
C GLU A 434 -3.26 -3.79 -23.39
N VAL A 435 -4.25 -4.05 -22.54
CA VAL A 435 -4.64 -5.38 -22.01
C VAL A 435 -5.42 -6.23 -23.00
N LYS A 436 -5.92 -5.61 -24.06
CA LYS A 436 -6.68 -6.30 -25.10
C LYS A 436 -5.70 -7.17 -25.88
N ASP A 437 -5.96 -8.47 -25.89
CA ASP A 437 -5.14 -9.53 -26.48
C ASP A 437 -3.91 -9.97 -25.64
N LEU A 438 -3.84 -9.58 -24.35
CA LEU A 438 -2.85 -10.07 -23.37
C LEU A 438 -3.52 -10.88 -22.24
N ASP A 439 -3.82 -12.16 -22.51
CA ASP A 439 -4.46 -13.08 -21.55
C ASP A 439 -3.64 -13.30 -20.26
N ASN A 440 -2.34 -13.01 -20.30
CA ASN A 440 -1.41 -13.08 -19.16
C ASN A 440 -1.34 -11.79 -18.32
N PHE A 441 -2.04 -10.70 -18.68
CA PHE A 441 -1.88 -9.41 -18.00
C PHE A 441 -2.38 -9.46 -16.54
N VAL A 442 -1.47 -9.20 -15.60
CA VAL A 442 -1.74 -9.17 -14.16
C VAL A 442 -2.16 -7.77 -13.71
N GLY A 443 -1.51 -6.73 -14.21
CA GLY A 443 -1.72 -5.30 -13.90
C GLY A 443 -0.59 -4.42 -14.46
N GLY A 444 -0.73 -3.10 -14.42
CA GLY A 444 0.28 -2.19 -14.96
C GLY A 444 -0.16 -0.73 -15.09
N LYS A 445 0.70 0.11 -15.65
CA LYS A 445 0.38 1.49 -16.01
C LYS A 445 1.12 1.89 -17.28
N VAL A 446 0.42 2.54 -18.21
CA VAL A 446 1.05 3.25 -19.34
C VAL A 446 1.14 4.76 -19.09
N GLY A 447 2.04 5.43 -19.80
CA GLY A 447 2.17 6.88 -19.83
C GLY A 447 2.74 7.37 -21.16
N GLU A 448 2.46 8.65 -21.48
CA GLU A 448 2.96 9.30 -22.69
C GLU A 448 3.00 10.81 -22.51
N THR A 449 4.15 11.45 -22.81
CA THR A 449 4.28 12.90 -23.01
C THR A 449 5.37 13.17 -24.03
N LEU A 450 5.42 14.38 -24.61
CA LEU A 450 6.49 14.77 -25.55
C LEU A 450 7.90 14.67 -24.94
N ALA A 451 8.04 14.77 -23.62
CA ALA A 451 9.33 14.67 -22.93
C ALA A 451 9.69 13.24 -22.50
N ALA A 452 8.70 12.38 -22.25
CA ALA A 452 8.89 11.02 -21.78
C ALA A 452 8.91 9.97 -22.92
N GLY A 453 8.44 10.32 -24.12
CA GLY A 453 8.02 9.33 -25.10
C GLY A 453 6.89 8.47 -24.55
N GLN A 454 6.76 7.24 -25.06
CA GLN A 454 5.84 6.24 -24.49
C GLN A 454 6.55 5.44 -23.38
N THR A 455 5.87 5.31 -22.25
CA THR A 455 6.37 4.62 -21.04
C THR A 455 5.40 3.52 -20.61
N SER A 456 5.90 2.42 -20.06
CA SER A 456 5.11 1.30 -19.56
C SER A 456 5.69 0.69 -18.29
N ILE A 457 4.82 0.28 -17.37
CA ILE A 457 5.05 -0.77 -16.38
C ILE A 457 3.94 -1.79 -16.60
N SER A 458 4.28 -3.06 -16.75
CA SER A 458 3.29 -4.13 -16.94
C SER A 458 3.75 -5.42 -16.26
N LEU A 459 2.81 -6.13 -15.66
CA LEU A 459 3.00 -7.42 -15.01
C LEU A 459 2.32 -8.50 -15.83
N HIS A 460 3.01 -9.60 -16.10
CA HIS A 460 2.51 -10.71 -16.92
C HIS A 460 2.70 -12.04 -16.22
N SER A 461 1.69 -12.90 -16.22
CA SER A 461 1.76 -14.26 -15.69
C SER A 461 2.33 -15.20 -16.75
N ILE A 462 3.55 -15.68 -16.57
CA ILE A 462 4.28 -16.50 -17.54
C ILE A 462 4.66 -17.83 -16.89
N THR A 463 4.53 -18.94 -17.62
CA THR A 463 4.91 -20.26 -17.11
C THR A 463 6.37 -20.58 -17.44
N PHE A 464 7.21 -20.84 -16.43
CA PHE A 464 8.60 -21.31 -16.58
C PHE A 464 8.75 -22.71 -15.97
N GLN A 465 9.19 -23.69 -16.77
CA GLN A 465 9.38 -25.08 -16.34
C GLN A 465 8.15 -25.67 -15.62
N GLY A 466 6.94 -25.27 -16.02
CA GLY A 466 5.67 -25.69 -15.42
C GLY A 466 5.25 -24.94 -14.13
N ASN A 467 5.99 -23.92 -13.71
CA ASN A 467 5.61 -23.02 -12.61
C ASN A 467 5.08 -21.72 -13.22
N GLU A 468 3.90 -21.27 -12.79
CA GLU A 468 3.37 -19.93 -13.14
C GLU A 468 4.09 -18.87 -12.30
N ARG A 469 4.47 -17.76 -12.94
CA ARG A 469 5.38 -16.72 -12.40
C ARG A 469 4.99 -15.34 -12.90
N VAL A 470 4.94 -14.35 -12.01
CA VAL A 470 4.69 -12.96 -12.42
C VAL A 470 5.99 -12.25 -12.81
N VAL A 471 6.03 -11.74 -14.05
CA VAL A 471 7.16 -11.00 -14.61
C VAL A 471 6.79 -9.53 -14.76
N ALA A 472 7.62 -8.66 -14.20
CA ALA A 472 7.57 -7.23 -14.42
C ALA A 472 8.35 -6.82 -15.68
N VAL A 473 7.71 -6.07 -16.56
CA VAL A 473 8.28 -5.46 -17.77
C VAL A 473 8.10 -3.94 -17.65
N ILE A 474 9.21 -3.20 -17.63
CA ILE A 474 9.27 -1.74 -17.54
C ILE A 474 9.96 -1.20 -18.79
N LEU A 475 9.43 -0.13 -19.38
CA LEU A 475 9.88 0.47 -20.63
C LEU A 475 9.79 2.00 -20.55
N LEU A 476 10.84 2.73 -20.96
CA LEU A 476 10.91 4.19 -20.93
C LEU A 476 11.42 4.79 -22.26
N GLY A 477 10.73 5.81 -22.78
CA GLY A 477 11.17 6.51 -23.99
C GLY A 477 11.04 5.70 -25.28
N SER A 478 9.98 4.90 -25.39
CA SER A 478 9.65 4.14 -26.60
C SER A 478 8.83 4.98 -27.59
N ASP A 479 9.00 4.71 -28.88
CA ASP A 479 8.15 5.24 -29.98
C ASP A 479 7.08 4.21 -30.42
N SER A 480 7.10 2.98 -29.88
CA SER A 480 6.18 1.90 -30.24
C SER A 480 5.94 0.94 -29.06
N ARG A 481 5.38 1.46 -27.97
CA ARG A 481 5.25 0.78 -26.66
C ARG A 481 4.67 -0.63 -26.77
N THR A 482 3.62 -0.82 -27.56
CA THR A 482 2.98 -2.14 -27.75
C THR A 482 3.93 -3.16 -28.37
N ALA A 483 4.67 -2.77 -29.41
CA ALA A 483 5.61 -3.66 -30.09
C ALA A 483 6.82 -3.99 -29.21
N ASP A 484 7.34 -3.01 -28.48
CA ASP A 484 8.44 -3.19 -27.55
C ASP A 484 8.06 -4.08 -26.36
N VAL A 485 6.90 -3.84 -25.72
CA VAL A 485 6.42 -4.71 -24.62
C VAL A 485 6.19 -6.13 -25.12
N GLN A 486 5.60 -6.32 -26.31
CA GLN A 486 5.43 -7.65 -26.89
C GLN A 486 6.77 -8.33 -27.20
N ALA A 487 7.78 -7.59 -27.69
CA ALA A 487 9.12 -8.12 -27.93
C ALA A 487 9.80 -8.57 -26.62
N LEU A 488 9.66 -7.79 -25.54
CA LEU A 488 10.18 -8.11 -24.20
C LEU A 488 9.50 -9.35 -23.59
N VAL A 489 8.17 -9.47 -23.69
CA VAL A 489 7.42 -10.65 -23.24
C VAL A 489 7.80 -11.88 -24.08
N ASN A 490 7.79 -11.77 -25.41
CA ASN A 490 8.19 -12.85 -26.32
C ASN A 490 9.62 -13.33 -26.04
N TYR A 491 10.56 -12.43 -25.74
CA TYR A 491 11.93 -12.79 -25.37
C TYR A 491 11.96 -13.68 -24.11
N VAL A 492 11.18 -13.33 -23.09
CA VAL A 492 11.08 -14.10 -21.84
C VAL A 492 10.46 -15.48 -22.09
N GLU A 493 9.33 -15.53 -22.79
CA GLU A 493 8.60 -16.78 -23.08
C GLU A 493 9.43 -17.76 -23.92
N ASN A 494 10.01 -17.31 -25.03
CA ASN A 494 10.79 -18.17 -25.92
C ASN A 494 12.03 -18.75 -25.25
N ARG A 495 12.55 -18.07 -24.22
CA ARG A 495 13.83 -18.37 -23.58
C ARG A 495 13.71 -19.16 -22.29
N PHE A 496 12.74 -18.82 -21.45
CA PHE A 496 12.56 -19.43 -20.12
C PHE A 496 11.29 -20.29 -20.04
N GLY A 497 10.34 -20.16 -20.98
CA GLY A 497 9.03 -20.82 -20.98
C GLY A 497 9.02 -22.29 -21.43
N ARG A 498 10.10 -23.03 -21.20
CA ARG A 498 10.21 -24.49 -21.49
C ARG A 498 10.35 -25.30 -20.21
#